data_AF-A0A0S4QKD6-F1
#
_entry.id   AF-A0A0S4QKD6-F1
#
_cell.length_a   1.000
_cell.length_b   1.000
_cell.length_c   1.000
_cell.angle_alpha   90.00
_cell.angle_beta   90.00
_cell.angle_gamma   90.00
#
_symmetry.space_group_name_H-M   'P 1'
#
loop_
_entity.id
_entity.type
_entity.pdbx_description
1 polymer ?
#
loop_
_entity_poly.entity_id
_entity_poly.type
_entity_poly.pdbx_seq_one_letter_code
_entity_poly.pdbx_strand_id
1 'polypeptide(L)'
;MTTRTVIYDTGMLVALLRDNPTARLIHHGLRAAPHRPVLIGPVLAQSWRPDPKTVHAFSQYLKDCTVPQTRESTPPIRGAANIPAGCVACAKTFTLDSYKRAGAMLTDARLPTKKRLDVIDALVVITAALHAPAQILTSDPDDLTAYTAYTATLDRADILIEQI
;
A
#
# COMPACT_ATOMS: atom_id res chain seq x y z
N MET A 1 -8.01 -10.37 -17.96
CA MET A 1 -7.97 -10.07 -16.52
C MET A 1 -7.33 -8.71 -16.36
N THR A 2 -8.05 -7.71 -15.84
CA THR A 2 -7.47 -6.42 -15.48
C THR A 2 -6.47 -6.65 -14.33
N THR A 3 -5.21 -6.29 -14.55
CA THR A 3 -4.16 -6.44 -13.53
C THR A 3 -4.40 -5.38 -12.46
N ARG A 4 -4.73 -5.79 -11.23
CA ARG A 4 -4.94 -4.86 -10.10
C ARG A 4 -3.63 -4.22 -9.69
N THR A 5 -3.66 -2.93 -9.33
CA THR A 5 -2.51 -2.30 -8.70
C THR A 5 -2.38 -2.83 -7.27
N VAL A 6 -1.21 -3.35 -6.92
CA VAL A 6 -0.97 -3.90 -5.57
C VAL A 6 -0.46 -2.82 -4.64
N ILE A 7 -1.09 -2.69 -3.48
CA ILE A 7 -0.74 -1.77 -2.40
C ILE A 7 -0.26 -2.60 -1.21
N TYR A 8 0.88 -2.23 -0.61
CA TYR A 8 1.37 -2.85 0.61
C TYR A 8 0.91 -2.03 1.81
N ASP A 9 0.28 -2.72 2.75
CA ASP A 9 0.10 -2.26 4.11
C ASP A 9 1.38 -2.52 4.96
N THR A 10 1.45 -1.92 6.15
CA THR A 10 2.50 -2.15 7.13
C THR A 10 2.63 -3.64 7.49
N GLY A 11 1.52 -4.38 7.59
CA GLY A 11 1.54 -5.82 7.85
C GLY A 11 2.35 -6.60 6.81
N MET A 12 2.28 -6.21 5.53
CA MET A 12 3.05 -6.82 4.44
C MET A 12 4.55 -6.59 4.58
N LEU A 13 4.97 -5.37 4.90
CA LEU A 13 6.39 -5.07 5.11
C LEU A 13 6.95 -5.82 6.32
N VAL A 14 6.21 -5.85 7.42
CA VAL A 14 6.60 -6.60 8.63
C VAL A 14 6.70 -8.10 8.34
N ALA A 15 5.78 -8.67 7.56
CA ALA A 15 5.83 -10.06 7.16
C ALA A 15 7.09 -10.38 6.33
N LEU A 16 7.45 -9.51 5.37
CA LEU A 16 8.69 -9.65 4.59
C LEU A 16 9.95 -9.58 5.47
N LEU A 17 9.99 -8.68 6.45
CA LEU A 17 11.11 -8.58 7.40
C LEU A 17 11.25 -9.80 8.31
N ARG A 18 10.12 -10.47 8.60
CA ARG A 18 10.06 -11.71 9.39
C ARG A 18 10.29 -12.97 8.56
N ASP A 19 10.65 -12.83 7.29
CA ASP A 19 10.88 -13.95 6.37
C ASP A 19 9.63 -14.85 6.21
N ASN A 20 8.43 -14.26 6.28
CA ASN A 20 7.19 -15.01 6.08
C ASN A 20 7.17 -15.61 4.64
N PRO A 21 6.94 -16.93 4.50
CA PRO A 21 7.06 -17.62 3.22
C PRO A 21 5.98 -17.19 2.21
N THR A 22 4.75 -16.97 2.66
CA THR A 22 3.63 -16.53 1.81
C THR A 22 3.89 -15.12 1.29
N ALA A 23 4.26 -14.19 2.17
CA ALA A 23 4.60 -12.82 1.79
C ALA A 23 5.73 -12.79 0.76
N ARG A 24 6.78 -13.60 0.95
CA ARG A 24 7.89 -13.71 -0.01
C ARG A 24 7.46 -14.28 -1.36
N LEU A 25 6.65 -15.36 -1.34
CA LEU A 25 6.14 -15.96 -2.57
C LEU A 25 5.34 -14.94 -3.38
N ILE A 26 4.41 -14.24 -2.73
CA ILE A 26 3.58 -13.21 -3.38
C ILE A 26 4.46 -12.06 -3.89
N HIS A 27 5.37 -11.52 -3.07
CA HIS A 27 6.27 -10.45 -3.48
C HIS A 27 7.13 -10.82 -4.69
N HIS A 28 7.68 -12.05 -4.71
CA HIS A 28 8.45 -12.53 -5.84
C HIS A 28 7.60 -12.71 -7.10
N GLY A 29 6.35 -13.19 -6.98
CA GLY A 29 5.42 -13.27 -8.10
C GLY A 29 5.12 -11.91 -8.72
N LEU A 30 5.02 -10.86 -7.90
CA LEU A 30 4.76 -9.48 -8.34
C LEU A 30 5.91 -8.84 -9.11
N ARG A 31 7.09 -9.49 -9.19
CA ARG A 31 8.19 -9.02 -10.05
C ARG A 31 7.85 -9.06 -11.54
N ALA A 32 6.94 -9.95 -11.93
CA ALA A 32 6.43 -10.05 -13.30
C ALA A 32 5.32 -9.02 -13.61
N ALA A 33 4.76 -8.36 -12.59
CA ALA A 33 3.70 -7.38 -12.79
C ALA A 33 4.25 -6.09 -13.44
N PRO A 34 3.53 -5.51 -14.43
CA PRO A 34 3.94 -4.26 -15.07
C PRO A 34 4.03 -3.09 -14.07
N HIS A 35 3.05 -3.01 -13.15
CA HIS A 35 3.04 -2.04 -12.08
C HIS A 35 3.71 -2.63 -10.84
N ARG A 36 4.69 -1.92 -10.30
CA ARG A 36 5.34 -2.27 -9.02
C ARG A 36 4.36 -2.15 -7.87
N PRO A 37 4.46 -2.97 -6.82
CA PRO A 37 3.67 -2.74 -5.62
C PRO A 37 3.92 -1.34 -5.07
N VAL A 38 2.86 -0.65 -4.68
CA VAL A 38 2.90 0.69 -4.10
C VAL A 38 2.96 0.56 -2.58
N LEU A 39 3.89 1.25 -1.94
CA LEU A 39 3.83 1.54 -0.51
C LEU A 39 3.97 3.05 -0.31
N ILE A 40 3.17 3.62 0.58
CA ILE A 40 3.27 5.05 0.89
C ILE A 40 4.36 5.31 1.93
N GLY A 41 4.92 6.52 1.92
CA GLY A 41 5.95 6.93 2.88
C GLY A 41 5.62 6.60 4.35
N PRO A 42 4.39 6.86 4.85
CA PRO A 42 3.99 6.49 6.21
C PRO A 42 4.09 4.99 6.54
N VAL A 43 3.72 4.11 5.60
CA VAL A 43 3.84 2.64 5.76
C VAL A 43 5.32 2.22 5.87
N LEU A 44 6.18 2.80 5.03
CA LEU A 44 7.63 2.58 5.13
C LEU A 44 8.17 3.10 6.47
N ALA A 45 7.77 4.29 6.88
CA ALA A 45 8.22 4.90 8.14
C ALA A 45 7.80 4.08 9.37
N GLN A 46 6.57 3.56 9.40
CA GLN A 46 6.05 2.76 10.52
C GLN A 46 6.82 1.44 10.68
N SER A 47 7.19 0.81 9.56
CA SER A 47 7.92 -0.47 9.52
C SER A 47 9.44 -0.33 9.65
N TRP A 48 10.02 0.85 9.40
CA TRP A 48 11.46 1.05 9.42
C TRP A 48 12.06 0.96 10.83
N ARG A 49 13.08 0.13 10.99
CA ARG A 49 13.97 0.08 12.16
C ARG A 49 15.41 0.14 11.65
N PRO A 50 16.27 1.04 12.15
CA PRO A 50 17.59 1.26 11.57
C PRO A 50 18.62 0.20 12.00
N ASP A 51 18.19 -1.04 12.24
CA ASP A 51 19.10 -2.16 12.51
C ASP A 51 19.63 -2.76 11.19
N PRO A 52 20.84 -3.38 11.19
CA PRO A 52 21.46 -3.89 9.97
C PRO A 52 20.61 -4.89 9.19
N LYS A 53 19.81 -5.71 9.89
CA LYS A 53 18.97 -6.73 9.25
C LYS A 53 17.84 -6.07 8.46
N THR A 54 17.16 -5.10 9.06
CA THR A 54 16.08 -4.34 8.42
C THR A 54 16.60 -3.54 7.21
N VAL A 55 17.71 -2.82 7.39
CA VAL A 55 18.34 -2.05 6.29
C VAL A 55 18.71 -2.97 5.12
N HIS A 56 19.33 -4.12 5.40
CA HIS A 56 19.69 -5.09 4.37
C HIS A 56 18.46 -5.64 3.64
N ALA A 57 17.46 -6.12 4.38
CA ALA A 57 16.25 -6.70 3.79
C ALA A 57 15.48 -5.69 2.92
N PHE A 58 15.23 -4.48 3.43
CA PHE A 58 14.50 -3.47 2.66
C PHE A 58 15.29 -2.92 1.47
N SER A 59 16.62 -2.89 1.51
CA SER A 59 17.43 -2.55 0.33
C SER A 59 17.18 -3.48 -0.87
N GLN A 60 16.70 -4.70 -0.61
CA GLN A 60 16.33 -5.66 -1.65
C GLN A 60 14.86 -5.50 -2.07
N TYR A 61 13.94 -5.52 -1.10
CA TYR A 61 12.50 -5.46 -1.40
C TYR A 61 12.05 -4.14 -2.03
N LEU A 62 12.60 -2.99 -1.59
CA LEU A 62 12.19 -1.68 -2.09
C LEU A 62 12.56 -1.44 -3.55
N LYS A 63 13.56 -2.16 -4.09
CA LYS A 63 13.88 -2.11 -5.53
C LYS A 63 12.76 -2.66 -6.40
N ASP A 64 11.92 -3.52 -5.82
CA ASP A 64 10.78 -4.11 -6.50
C ASP A 64 9.48 -3.32 -6.33
N CYS A 65 9.45 -2.37 -5.41
CA CYS A 65 8.30 -1.52 -5.11
C CYS A 65 8.48 -0.09 -5.64
N THR A 66 7.40 0.68 -5.58
CA THR A 66 7.42 2.14 -5.78
C THR A 66 6.96 2.84 -4.51
N VAL A 67 7.63 3.94 -4.18
CA VAL A 67 7.27 4.84 -3.07
C VAL A 67 6.92 6.19 -3.69
N PRO A 68 5.63 6.46 -3.96
CA PRO A 68 5.20 7.72 -4.56
C PRO A 68 5.67 8.95 -3.78
N GLN A 69 5.83 10.08 -4.47
CA GLN A 69 6.15 11.38 -3.86
C GLN A 69 7.46 11.41 -3.06
N THR A 70 8.40 10.54 -3.39
CA THR A 70 9.77 10.57 -2.85
C THR A 70 10.75 10.73 -4.00
N ARG A 71 11.85 11.46 -3.75
CA ARG A 71 12.97 11.49 -4.70
C ARG A 71 13.64 10.12 -4.69
N GLU A 72 14.21 9.73 -5.83
CA GLU A 72 15.02 8.50 -5.97
C GLU A 72 14.26 7.18 -5.80
N SER A 73 12.93 7.20 -5.65
CA SER A 73 12.16 5.96 -5.69
C SER A 73 12.11 5.36 -7.07
N THR A 74 12.03 4.04 -7.11
CA THR A 74 11.89 3.30 -8.37
C THR A 74 10.58 3.71 -9.07
N PRO A 75 10.59 4.00 -10.38
CA PRO A 75 9.38 4.35 -11.11
C PRO A 75 8.29 3.27 -11.01
N PRO A 76 6.99 3.65 -10.94
CA PRO A 76 5.89 2.72 -10.71
C PRO A 76 5.71 1.67 -11.82
N ILE A 77 5.97 2.03 -13.08
CA ILE A 77 5.82 1.13 -14.22
C ILE A 77 7.20 0.58 -14.61
N ARG A 78 7.34 -0.75 -14.64
CA ARG A 78 8.57 -1.41 -15.09
C ARG A 78 8.77 -1.16 -16.59
N GLY A 79 10.00 -0.89 -17.01
CA GLY A 79 10.35 -0.66 -18.42
C GLY A 79 9.93 0.69 -19.01
N ALA A 80 9.26 1.56 -18.24
CA ALA A 80 8.73 2.84 -18.72
C ALA A 80 9.74 4.00 -18.65
N ALA A 81 11.05 3.74 -18.72
CA ALA A 81 12.10 4.74 -18.50
C ALA A 81 11.99 6.01 -19.37
N ASN A 82 11.24 5.94 -20.49
CA ASN A 82 11.05 7.05 -21.45
C ASN A 82 9.57 7.40 -21.72
N ILE A 83 8.60 6.91 -20.93
CA ILE A 83 7.17 7.16 -21.20
C ILE A 83 6.62 8.23 -20.23
N PRO A 84 6.08 9.35 -20.73
CA PRO A 84 5.43 10.38 -19.89
C PRO A 84 4.21 9.88 -19.13
N ALA A 85 3.58 8.80 -19.61
CA ALA A 85 2.45 8.11 -19.00
C ALA A 85 2.88 7.12 -17.88
N GLY A 86 3.59 7.63 -16.87
CA GLY A 86 3.71 6.93 -15.60
C GLY A 86 2.33 6.76 -14.94
N CYS A 87 2.26 5.99 -13.84
CA CYS A 87 1.02 5.85 -13.09
C CYS A 87 0.57 7.23 -12.56
N VAL A 88 -0.56 7.74 -13.07
CA VAL A 88 -1.12 9.05 -12.70
C VAL A 88 -1.39 9.14 -11.20
N ALA A 89 -1.87 8.05 -10.60
CA ALA A 89 -2.15 8.00 -9.16
C ALA A 89 -0.85 8.07 -8.33
N CYS A 90 0.23 7.40 -8.74
CA CYS A 90 1.54 7.53 -8.13
C CYS A 90 2.15 8.93 -8.32
N ALA A 91 1.86 9.60 -9.44
CA ALA A 91 2.35 10.94 -9.73
C ALA A 91 1.63 12.03 -8.92
N LYS A 92 0.42 11.76 -8.41
CA LYS A 92 -0.35 12.70 -7.59
C LYS A 92 0.11 12.67 -6.13
N THR A 93 0.18 13.85 -5.51
CA THR A 93 0.32 13.98 -4.05
C THR A 93 -1.03 13.75 -3.38
N PHE A 94 -1.02 13.24 -2.14
CA PHE A 94 -2.20 13.37 -1.29
C PHE A 94 -2.62 14.84 -1.22
N THR A 95 -3.92 15.06 -1.38
CA THR A 95 -4.50 16.40 -1.31
C THR A 95 -5.07 16.65 0.08
N LEU A 96 -5.43 17.91 0.36
CA LEU A 96 -6.21 18.24 1.57
C LEU A 96 -7.48 17.37 1.67
N ASP A 97 -8.14 17.12 0.54
CA ASP A 97 -9.33 16.27 0.48
C ASP A 97 -9.01 14.80 0.84
N SER A 98 -7.88 14.27 0.39
CA SER A 98 -7.41 12.93 0.77
C SER A 98 -7.31 12.78 2.29
N TYR A 99 -6.73 13.77 2.98
CA TYR A 99 -6.59 13.73 4.44
C TYR A 99 -7.91 13.93 5.18
N LYS A 100 -8.80 14.80 4.67
CA LYS A 100 -10.16 14.95 5.24
C LYS A 100 -10.95 13.66 5.15
N ARG A 101 -10.88 12.96 4.01
CA ARG A 101 -11.50 11.64 3.82
C ARG A 101 -10.91 10.60 4.76
N ALA A 102 -9.59 10.55 4.94
CA ALA A 102 -8.96 9.68 5.93
C ALA A 102 -9.45 9.99 7.36
N GLY A 103 -9.61 11.27 7.72
CA GLY A 103 -10.19 11.67 9.00
C GLY A 103 -11.64 11.22 9.19
N ALA A 104 -12.46 11.29 8.13
CA ALA A 104 -13.82 10.78 8.15
C ALA A 104 -13.86 9.25 8.30
N MET A 105 -12.99 8.52 7.59
CA MET A 105 -12.84 7.06 7.75
C MET A 105 -12.54 6.66 9.19
N LEU A 106 -11.68 7.40 9.89
CA LEU A 106 -11.37 7.14 11.30
C LEU A 106 -12.60 7.29 12.21
N THR A 107 -13.52 8.19 11.89
CA THR A 107 -14.74 8.41 12.69
C THR A 107 -15.73 7.26 12.50
N ASP A 108 -15.83 6.74 11.28
CA ASP A 108 -16.83 5.72 10.92
C ASP A 108 -16.34 4.28 11.14
N ALA A 109 -15.02 4.06 11.16
CA ALA A 109 -14.42 2.75 11.29
C ALA A 109 -14.81 2.08 12.62
N ARG A 110 -15.33 0.86 12.52
CA ARG A 110 -15.74 0.04 13.66
C ARG A 110 -14.77 -1.11 13.85
N LEU A 111 -13.77 -0.89 14.70
CA LEU A 111 -12.77 -1.90 15.04
C LEU A 111 -13.21 -2.73 16.27
N PRO A 112 -12.71 -3.98 16.42
CA PRO A 112 -12.84 -4.74 17.65
C PRO A 112 -12.28 -3.98 18.86
N THR A 113 -12.82 -4.24 20.05
CA THR A 113 -12.52 -3.48 21.29
C THR A 113 -11.05 -3.44 21.72
N LYS A 114 -10.22 -4.38 21.24
CA LYS A 114 -8.79 -4.44 21.54
C LYS A 114 -7.93 -3.64 20.56
N LYS A 115 -8.50 -3.21 19.44
CA LYS A 115 -7.78 -2.52 18.36
C LYS A 115 -8.00 -1.02 18.45
N ARG A 116 -7.03 -0.25 17.95
CA ARG A 116 -7.08 1.21 17.89
C ARG A 116 -7.12 1.63 16.44
N LEU A 117 -7.79 2.76 16.20
CA LEU A 117 -7.77 3.41 14.90
C LEU A 117 -6.33 3.81 14.54
N ASP A 118 -5.94 3.58 13.29
CA ASP A 118 -4.65 3.95 12.73
C ASP A 118 -4.87 4.78 11.46
N VAL A 119 -4.29 5.98 11.44
CA VAL A 119 -4.36 6.87 10.29
C VAL A 119 -3.64 6.28 9.08
N ILE A 120 -2.65 5.41 9.28
CA ILE A 120 -1.89 4.78 8.20
C ILE A 120 -2.79 3.81 7.45
N ASP A 121 -3.62 3.01 8.14
CA ASP A 121 -4.61 2.13 7.54
C ASP A 121 -5.59 2.90 6.64
N ALA A 122 -6.12 4.02 7.13
CA ALA A 122 -7.00 4.89 6.35
C ALA A 122 -6.29 5.44 5.09
N LEU A 123 -5.03 5.86 5.21
CA LEU A 123 -4.23 6.35 4.07
C LEU A 123 -3.90 5.23 3.07
N VAL A 124 -3.71 3.99 3.51
CA VAL A 124 -3.56 2.82 2.65
C VAL A 124 -4.83 2.59 1.83
N VAL A 125 -6.01 2.69 2.46
CA VAL A 125 -7.30 2.57 1.76
C VAL A 125 -7.53 3.71 0.77
N ILE A 126 -7.20 4.96 1.13
CA ILE A 126 -7.24 6.08 0.17
C ILE A 126 -6.28 5.82 -1.01
N THR A 127 -5.08 5.31 -0.75
CA THR A 127 -4.12 4.97 -1.81
C THR A 127 -4.70 3.93 -2.75
N ALA A 128 -5.29 2.86 -2.23
CA ALA A 128 -5.93 1.82 -3.03
C ALA A 128 -7.08 2.39 -3.87
N ALA A 129 -7.92 3.27 -3.28
CA ALA A 129 -9.01 3.93 -4.01
C ALA A 129 -8.51 4.78 -5.18
N LEU A 130 -7.40 5.51 -5.00
CA LEU A 130 -6.77 6.29 -6.06
C LEU A 130 -6.19 5.43 -7.19
N HIS A 131 -5.91 4.16 -6.93
CA HIS A 131 -5.32 3.20 -7.87
C HIS A 131 -6.33 2.15 -8.39
N ALA A 132 -7.64 2.33 -8.15
CA ALA A 132 -8.65 1.35 -8.49
C ALA A 132 -8.62 0.96 -9.99
N PRO A 133 -8.72 -0.33 -10.34
CA PRO A 133 -8.89 -1.47 -9.43
C PRO A 133 -7.57 -1.83 -8.71
N ALA A 134 -7.66 -2.07 -7.40
CA ALA A 134 -6.50 -2.24 -6.52
C ALA A 134 -6.65 -3.46 -5.61
N GLN A 135 -5.51 -3.95 -5.13
CA GLN A 135 -5.43 -5.02 -4.15
C GLN A 135 -4.52 -4.58 -3.01
N ILE A 136 -4.98 -4.66 -1.76
CA ILE A 136 -4.17 -4.39 -0.59
C ILE A 136 -3.70 -5.72 0.01
N LEU A 137 -2.39 -5.86 0.20
CA LEU A 137 -1.81 -7.00 0.91
C LEU A 137 -1.54 -6.61 2.37
N THR A 138 -2.08 -7.37 3.31
CA THR A 138 -1.90 -7.16 4.75
C THR A 138 -1.84 -8.48 5.51
N SER A 139 -1.26 -8.47 6.71
CA SER A 139 -1.32 -9.61 7.63
C SER A 139 -2.66 -9.74 8.36
N ASP A 140 -3.45 -8.67 8.39
CA ASP A 140 -4.72 -8.61 9.13
C ASP A 140 -5.79 -7.85 8.34
N PRO A 141 -6.62 -8.55 7.54
CA PRO A 141 -7.65 -7.92 6.72
C PRO A 141 -8.72 -7.17 7.50
N ASP A 142 -8.97 -7.55 8.75
CA ASP A 142 -10.02 -6.95 9.58
C ASP A 142 -9.67 -5.49 9.93
N ASP A 143 -8.37 -5.17 10.05
CA ASP A 143 -7.90 -3.80 10.26
C ASP A 143 -8.29 -2.87 9.13
N LEU A 144 -8.10 -3.31 7.89
CA LEU A 144 -8.37 -2.48 6.72
C LEU A 144 -9.86 -2.49 6.32
N THR A 145 -10.55 -3.61 6.52
CA THR A 145 -11.97 -3.75 6.15
C THR A 145 -12.84 -2.75 6.90
N ALA A 146 -12.50 -2.44 8.16
CA ALA A 146 -13.20 -1.43 8.96
C ALA A 146 -13.24 -0.04 8.30
N TYR A 147 -12.22 0.31 7.51
CA TYR A 147 -12.15 1.60 6.80
C TYR A 147 -12.79 1.54 5.40
N THR A 148 -12.96 0.35 4.82
CA THR A 148 -13.62 0.20 3.52
C THR A 148 -15.13 0.41 3.56
N ALA A 149 -15.78 0.36 4.72
CA ALA A 149 -17.19 0.75 4.82
C ALA A 149 -17.44 2.20 4.33
N TYR A 150 -16.45 3.08 4.51
CA TYR A 150 -16.47 4.45 4.01
C TYR A 150 -16.18 4.56 2.51
N THR A 151 -15.57 3.54 1.87
CA THR A 151 -15.23 3.59 0.43
C THR A 151 -16.46 3.55 -0.47
N ALA A 152 -17.66 3.26 0.07
CA ALA A 152 -18.92 3.51 -0.60
C ALA A 152 -19.09 4.98 -1.04
N THR A 153 -18.42 5.93 -0.36
CA THR A 153 -18.36 7.36 -0.73
C THR A 153 -17.20 7.70 -1.68
N LEU A 154 -16.30 6.74 -1.97
CA LEU A 154 -15.13 6.89 -2.82
C LEU A 154 -15.36 6.30 -4.23
N ASP A 155 -16.52 6.58 -4.84
CA ASP A 155 -16.87 6.14 -6.21
C ASP A 155 -16.76 4.61 -6.45
N ARG A 156 -17.19 3.78 -5.48
CA ARG A 156 -17.18 2.30 -5.60
C ARG A 156 -15.83 1.76 -6.09
N ALA A 157 -14.73 2.26 -5.53
CA ALA A 157 -13.40 1.75 -5.85
C ALA A 157 -13.35 0.21 -5.68
N ASP A 158 -13.01 -0.50 -6.76
CA ASP A 158 -12.77 -1.96 -6.76
C ASP A 158 -11.48 -2.23 -5.98
N ILE A 159 -11.61 -2.45 -4.68
CA ILE A 159 -10.53 -2.75 -3.74
C ILE A 159 -10.72 -4.16 -3.20
N LEU A 160 -9.73 -5.02 -3.46
CA LEU A 160 -9.61 -6.32 -2.83
C LEU A 160 -8.64 -6.23 -1.65
N ILE A 161 -9.00 -6.73 -0.47
CA ILE A 161 -8.06 -6.92 0.64
C ILE A 161 -7.70 -8.40 0.69
N GLU A 162 -6.41 -8.72 0.61
CA GLU A 162 -5.90 -10.08 0.65
C GLU A 162 -4.96 -10.26 1.85
N GLN A 163 -5.19 -11.35 2.59
CA GLN A 163 -4.32 -11.78 3.67
C GLN A 163 -3.08 -12.48 3.11
N ILE A 164 -1.93 -12.18 3.69
CA ILE A 164 -0.64 -12.85 3.44
C ILE A 164 -0.24 -13.79 4.59
#